data_AF-A0A0W1B3R9-F1
#
_entry.id   AF-A0A0W1B3R9-F1
#
_cell.length_a   1.000
_cell.length_b   1.000
_cell.length_c   1.000
_cell.angle_alpha   90.00
_cell.angle_beta   90.00
_cell.angle_gamma   90.00
#
_symmetry.space_group_name_H-M   'P 1'
#
loop_
_entity.id
_entity.type
_entity.pdbx_description
1 polymer ?
#
loop_
_entity_poly.entity_id
_entity_poly.type
_entity_poly.pdbx_seq_one_letter_code
_entity_poly.pdbx_strand_id
1 'polypeptide(L)' 'MLTITLINGTEKEYDLPIVEVNAFLNWYDARDAGRGPGLYAIDKHSNNKGPFNKRKDYVVFDKILTFEVSEYTVTK' A
#
# COMPACT_ATOMS: atom_id res chain seq x y z
N MET A 1 0.91 2.24 9.57
CA MET A 1 1.80 2.62 8.45
C MET A 1 2.07 1.38 7.61
N LEU A 2 2.08 1.55 6.29
CA LEU A 2 2.48 0.53 5.33
C LEU A 2 3.74 1.01 4.60
N THR A 3 4.82 0.25 4.70
CA THR A 3 6.06 0.50 3.96
C THR A 3 6.24 -0.60 2.93
N ILE A 4 6.45 -0.22 1.67
CA ILE A 4 6.66 -1.15 0.56
C ILE A 4 8.05 -0.89 -0.03
N THR A 5 8.88 -1.94 -0.05
CA THR A 5 10.17 -1.92 -0.73
C THR A 5 10.03 -2.66 -2.06
N LEU A 6 10.34 -1.98 -3.15
CA LEU A 6 10.31 -2.55 -4.48
C LEU A 6 11.61 -3.32 -4.79
N ILE A 7 11.57 -4.18 -5.82
CA ILE A 7 12.74 -4.97 -6.25
C ILE A 7 13.97 -4.15 -6.65
N ASN A 8 13.80 -2.87 -6.94
CA ASN A 8 14.89 -1.95 -7.24
C ASN A 8 15.43 -1.22 -5.99
N GLY A 9 14.99 -1.60 -4.79
CA GLY A 9 15.34 -0.95 -3.53
C GLY A 9 14.60 0.36 -3.24
N THR A 10 13.65 0.78 -4.09
CA THR A 10 12.83 1.97 -3.81
C THR A 10 11.84 1.68 -2.70
N GLU A 11 11.85 2.51 -1.66
CA GLU A 11 10.89 2.46 -0.57
C GLU A 11 9.75 3.46 -0.78
N LYS A 12 8.55 3.05 -0.39
CA LYS A 12 7.34 3.86 -0.42
C LYS A 12 6.58 3.68 0.89
N GLU A 13 6.39 4.78 1.60
CA GLU A 13 5.68 4.80 2.88
C GLU A 13 4.29 5.42 2.72
N TYR A 14 3.31 4.80 3.36
CA TYR A 14 1.93 5.22 3.36
C TYR A 14 1.39 5.22 4.78
N ASP A 15 0.92 6.38 5.23
CA ASP A 15 0.07 6.48 6.41
C ASP A 15 -1.38 6.21 5.99
N LEU A 16 -1.88 5.04 6.40
CA LEU A 16 -3.16 4.49 5.95
C LEU A 16 -4.02 4.08 7.16
N PRO A 17 -5.35 4.25 7.08
CA PRO A 17 -6.27 3.60 8.00
C PRO A 17 -6.07 2.08 8.00
N ILE A 18 -6.25 1.43 9.16
CA ILE A 18 -6.07 -0.02 9.29
C ILE A 18 -6.94 -0.84 8.31
N VAL A 19 -8.12 -0.32 7.97
CA VAL A 19 -9.01 -0.95 6.98
C VAL A 19 -8.38 -1.02 5.58
N GLU A 20 -7.57 -0.05 5.20
CA GLU A 20 -6.89 -0.02 3.90
C GLU A 20 -5.62 -0.86 3.91
N VAL A 21 -4.91 -0.93 5.04
CA VAL A 21 -3.80 -1.86 5.25
C VAL A 21 -4.30 -3.30 5.10
N ASN A 22 -5.41 -3.65 5.77
CA ASN A 22 -6.02 -4.98 5.65
C ASN A 22 -6.48 -5.28 4.23
N ALA A 23 -7.00 -4.29 3.51
CA ALA A 23 -7.37 -4.44 2.11
C ALA A 23 -6.14 -4.72 1.22
N PHE A 24 -4.99 -4.09 1.49
CA PHE A 24 -3.73 -4.37 0.82
C PHE A 24 -3.25 -5.80 1.08
N LEU A 25 -3.26 -6.25 2.34
CA LEU A 25 -2.86 -7.61 2.72
C LEU A 25 -3.74 -8.66 2.04
N ASN A 26 -5.06 -8.49 2.08
CA ASN A 26 -6.00 -9.39 1.42
C ASN A 26 -5.79 -9.44 -0.11
N TRP A 27 -5.47 -8.31 -0.73
CA TRP A 27 -5.13 -8.29 -2.15
C TRP A 27 -3.84 -9.05 -2.44
N TYR A 28 -2.80 -8.85 -1.61
CA TYR A 28 -1.51 -9.51 -1.77
C TYR A 28 -1.66 -11.03 -1.68
N ASP A 29 -2.35 -11.53 -0.64
CA ASP A 29 -2.61 -12.97 -0.44
C ASP A 29 -3.47 -13.56 -1.57
N ALA A 30 -4.48 -12.83 -2.03
CA ALA A 30 -5.28 -13.26 -3.16
C ALA A 30 -4.42 -13.39 -4.43
N ARG A 31 -3.50 -12.45 -4.65
CA ARG A 31 -2.62 -12.43 -5.81
C ARG A 31 -1.54 -13.49 -5.77
N ASP A 32 -0.96 -13.74 -4.59
CA ASP A 32 -0.02 -14.84 -4.36
C ASP A 32 -0.68 -16.20 -4.62
N ALA A 33 -1.94 -16.36 -4.22
CA ALA A 33 -2.77 -17.52 -4.57
C ALA A 33 -3.20 -17.58 -6.06
N GLY A 34 -2.63 -16.74 -6.93
CA GLY A 34 -2.90 -16.72 -8.38
C GLY A 34 -4.22 -16.08 -8.79
N ARG A 35 -4.88 -15.33 -7.91
CA ARG A 35 -6.21 -14.72 -8.14
C ARG A 35 -6.14 -13.20 -8.17
N GLY A 36 -7.17 -12.56 -8.71
CA GLY A 36 -7.28 -11.11 -8.65
C GLY A 36 -6.23 -10.32 -9.47
N PRO A 37 -6.25 -8.98 -9.37
CA PRO A 37 -5.48 -8.10 -10.23
C PRO A 37 -3.99 -8.10 -9.84
N GLY A 38 -3.09 -7.96 -10.83
CA GLY A 38 -1.66 -7.79 -10.59
C GLY A 38 -1.25 -6.40 -10.07
N LEU A 39 -2.22 -5.49 -9.91
CA LEU A 39 -2.05 -4.10 -9.50
C LEU A 39 -2.96 -3.79 -8.32
N TYR A 40 -2.46 -3.01 -7.37
CA TYR A 40 -3.24 -2.44 -6.27
C TYR A 40 -3.14 -0.92 -6.25
N ALA A 41 -4.26 -0.24 -5.98
CA ALA A 41 -4.31 1.21 -5.94
C ALA A 41 -4.37 1.70 -4.49
N ILE A 42 -3.33 2.39 -4.05
CA ILE A 42 -3.25 3.00 -2.72
C ILE A 42 -3.69 4.46 -2.83
N ASP A 43 -4.68 4.87 -2.03
CA ASP A 43 -5.09 6.27 -1.95
C ASP A 43 -4.07 7.07 -1.13
N LYS A 44 -3.67 8.24 -1.63
CA LYS A 44 -2.70 9.10 -0.95
C LYS A 44 -3.35 10.05 0.07
N HIS A 45 -4.68 10.03 0.19
CA HIS A 45 -5.44 10.82 1.16
C HIS A 45 -4.97 12.28 1.24
N SER A 46 -4.53 12.72 2.42
CA SER A 46 -4.04 14.07 2.71
C SER A 46 -2.72 14.42 2.01
N ASN A 47 -1.98 13.45 1.49
CA ASN A 47 -0.76 13.68 0.70
C ASN A 47 -1.05 13.94 -0.79
N ASN A 48 -2.27 14.37 -1.10
CA ASN A 48 -2.67 14.79 -2.43
C ASN A 48 -2.24 16.26 -2.71
N LYS A 49 -0.94 16.45 -2.97
CA LYS A 49 -0.37 17.78 -3.33
C LYS A 49 -0.68 18.11 -4.80
N GLY A 50 -1.46 19.16 -5.04
CA GLY A 50 -1.81 19.70 -6.38
C GLY A 50 -3.33 19.85 -6.58
N PRO A 51 -3.80 20.37 -7.74
CA PRO A 51 -5.22 20.57 -8.04
C PRO A 51 -5.90 19.25 -8.47
N PHE A 52 -5.70 18.18 -7.70
CA PHE A 52 -6.19 16.84 -8.04
C PHE A 52 -7.36 16.47 -7.14
N ASN A 53 -8.45 15.96 -7.72
CA ASN A 53 -9.59 15.46 -6.95
C ASN A 53 -9.24 14.19 -6.15
N LYS A 54 -8.41 13.32 -6.73
CA LYS A 54 -7.89 12.09 -6.09
C LYS A 54 -6.52 11.77 -6.67
N ARG A 55 -5.63 11.19 -5.86
CA ARG A 55 -4.32 10.73 -6.31
C ARG A 55 -4.06 9.36 -5.72
N LYS A 56 -3.76 8.40 -6.60
CA LYS A 56 -3.46 7.02 -6.21
C LYS A 56 -2.08 6.64 -6.70
N ASP A 57 -1.36 5.89 -5.87
CA ASP A 57 -0.17 5.17 -6.31
C ASP A 57 -0.59 3.73 -6.66
N TYR A 58 -0.18 3.24 -7.82
CA TYR A 58 -0.43 1.87 -8.24
C TYR A 58 0.81 1.03 -7.99
N VAL A 59 0.68 -0.01 -7.18
CA VAL A 59 1.75 -0.95 -6.86
C VAL A 59 1.53 -2.22 -7.69
N VAL A 60 2.62 -2.72 -8.29
CA VAL A 60 2.60 -3.96 -9.07
C VAL A 60 3.09 -5.11 -8.20
N PHE A 61 2.30 -6.19 -8.12
CA PHE A 61 2.58 -7.33 -7.24
C PHE A 61 3.98 -7.92 -7.46
N ASP A 62 4.36 -8.15 -8.72
CA ASP A 62 5.64 -8.75 -9.09
C ASP A 62 6.86 -7.82 -8.89
N LYS A 63 6.63 -6.57 -8.46
CA LYS A 63 7.66 -5.58 -8.15
C LYS A 63 7.83 -5.33 -6.67
N ILE A 64 7.04 -5.97 -5.80
CA ILE A 64 7.21 -5.89 -4.35
C ILE A 64 8.31 -6.87 -3.94
N LEU A 65 9.35 -6.38 -3.28
CA LEU A 65 10.40 -7.20 -2.67
C LEU A 65 10.03 -7.59 -1.25
N THR A 66 9.60 -6.62 -0.45
CA THR A 66 9.10 -6.81 0.92
C THR A 66 8.12 -5.69 1.27
N PHE A 67 7.32 -5.90 2.30
CA PHE A 67 6.51 -4.86 2.92
C PHE A 67 6.49 -5.02 4.43
N GLU A 68 6.36 -3.90 5.13
CA GLU A 68 6.20 -3.84 6.58
C GLU A 68 4.87 -3.18 6.93
N VAL A 69 4.19 -3.75 7.93
CA VAL A 69 3.00 -3.15 8.55
C VAL A 69 3.35 -2.78 9.98
N SER A 70 3.31 -1.48 10.28
CA SER A 70 3.50 -0.97 11.65
C SER A 70 2.15 -0.44 12.16
N GLU A 71 1.62 -1.06 13.22
CA GLU A 71 0.43 -0.60 13.93
C GLU A 71 0.83 0.27 15.13
N TYR A 72 0.21 1.43 15.29
CA TYR A 72 0.43 2.30 16.45
C TYR A 72 -0.77 2.20 17.38
N THR A 73 -0.53 1.83 18.64
CA THR A 73 -1.48 2.10 19.71
C THR A 73 -1.35 3.58 20.06
N VAL A 74 -2.42 4.36 19.90
CA VAL A 74 -2.46 5.72 20.47
C VAL A 74 -2.49 5.57 21.98
N THR A 75 -1.33 5.50 22.61
CA THR A 75 -1.23 5.60 24.07
C THR A 75 -1.62 7.03 24.42
N LYS A 76 -2.73 7.15 25.15
CA LYS A 76 -3.37 8.41 25.51
C LYS A 76 -2.54 9.22 26.51
#